data_AF-A0A2D4NF79-F1
#
_entry.id   AF-A0A2D4NF79-F1
#
_cell.length_a   1.000
_cell.length_b   1.000
_cell.length_c   1.000
_cell.angle_alpha   90.00
_cell.angle_beta   90.00
_cell.angle_gamma   90.00
#
_symmetry.space_group_name_H-M   'P 1'
#
loop_
_entity.id
_entity.type
_entity.pdbx_description
1 polymer ?
#
loop_
_entity_poly.entity_id
_entity_poly.type
_entity_poly.pdbx_seq_one_letter_code
_entity_poly.pdbx_strand_id
1 'polypeptide(L)'
;VKSVMDGGARFVEILKRTGYFKANSLNGEDFDWLFETLENKSFLEWFCTALNEHNVLSEEELQSFNALQKLSKPILGEEALSEVLKISKPLDLNTNNCEEEEETLKMLENEFQALKKIKQIKIH
;
A
#
# COMPACT_ATOMS: atom_id res chain seq x y z
N VAL A 1 -9.35 7.48 27.67
CA VAL A 1 -8.03 6.99 28.13
C VAL A 1 -7.33 6.39 26.93
N LYS A 2 -6.50 7.15 26.21
CA LYS A 2 -5.74 6.65 25.07
C LYS A 2 -4.39 6.23 25.66
N SER A 3 -4.19 4.93 25.82
CA SER A 3 -2.94 4.38 26.39
C SER A 3 -1.77 4.80 25.50
N VAL A 4 -0.94 5.72 25.98
CA VAL A 4 0.35 6.12 25.39
C VAL A 4 1.43 5.20 25.98
N MET A 5 1.17 3.89 26.03
CA MET A 5 1.95 2.97 26.85
C MET A 5 2.08 1.59 26.20
N ASP A 6 2.16 1.54 24.86
CA ASP A 6 2.43 0.30 24.11
C ASP A 6 3.32 0.45 22.87
N GLY A 7 3.82 1.65 22.56
CA GLY A 7 4.50 1.91 21.29
C GLY A 7 5.78 1.10 21.15
N GLY A 8 6.64 1.14 22.17
CA GLY A 8 7.88 0.38 22.21
C GLY A 8 7.64 -1.14 22.35
N ALA A 9 6.62 -1.56 23.08
CA ALA A 9 6.22 -2.97 23.16
C ALA A 9 5.79 -3.53 21.79
N ARG A 10 4.96 -2.79 21.05
CA ARG A 10 4.55 -3.14 19.68
C ARG A 10 5.75 -3.15 18.74
N PHE A 11 6.66 -2.19 18.85
CA PHE A 11 7.87 -2.14 18.05
C PHE A 11 8.73 -3.41 18.22
N VAL A 12 8.97 -3.83 19.47
CA VAL A 12 9.72 -5.05 19.77
C VAL A 12 8.98 -6.31 19.30
N GLU A 13 7.65 -6.35 19.39
CA GLU A 13 6.84 -7.45 18.85
C GLU A 13 7.02 -7.59 17.34
N ILE A 14 7.03 -6.47 16.60
CA ILE A 14 7.26 -6.48 15.16
C ILE A 14 8.67 -6.96 14.83
N LEU A 15 9.69 -6.54 15.58
CA LEU A 15 11.05 -7.05 15.42
C LEU A 15 11.16 -8.56 15.66
N LYS A 16 10.40 -9.10 16.64
CA LYS A 16 10.32 -10.55 16.85
C LYS A 16 9.67 -11.25 15.66
N ARG A 17 8.57 -10.69 15.15
CA ARG A 17 7.84 -11.24 14.01
C ARG A 17 8.65 -11.20 12.71
N THR A 18 9.49 -10.19 12.53
CA THR A 18 10.41 -10.10 11.37
C THR A 18 11.67 -10.95 11.52
N GLY A 19 11.79 -11.73 12.60
CA GLY A 19 12.92 -12.65 12.78
C GLY A 19 14.22 -11.96 13.23
N TYR A 20 14.15 -10.74 13.78
CA TYR A 20 15.35 -10.06 14.30
C TYR A 20 15.93 -10.83 15.49
N PHE A 21 17.13 -11.37 15.33
CA PHE A 21 17.77 -12.32 16.26
C PHE A 21 17.92 -11.80 17.71
N LYS A 22 18.03 -10.48 17.91
CA LYS A 22 18.15 -9.85 19.25
C LYS A 22 16.82 -9.36 19.81
N ALA A 23 15.70 -9.55 19.11
CA ALA A 23 14.42 -9.00 19.54
C ALA A 23 13.95 -9.57 20.88
N ASN A 24 14.37 -10.79 21.25
CA ASN A 24 14.06 -11.40 22.55
C ASN A 24 14.79 -10.77 23.74
N SER A 25 15.90 -10.07 23.51
CA SER A 25 16.64 -9.34 24.55
C SER A 25 16.22 -7.88 24.68
N LEU A 26 15.34 -7.39 23.81
CA LEU A 26 14.88 -6.01 23.84
C LEU A 26 13.69 -5.85 24.80
N ASN A 27 13.74 -4.83 25.65
CA ASN A 27 12.61 -4.41 26.46
C ASN A 27 11.83 -3.32 25.71
N GLY A 28 10.51 -3.43 25.63
CA GLY A 28 9.67 -2.47 24.91
C GLY A 28 9.72 -1.07 25.51
N GLU A 29 9.78 -0.97 26.84
CA GLU A 29 9.77 0.30 27.58
C GLU A 29 10.97 1.19 27.25
N ASP A 30 12.11 0.58 26.88
CA ASP A 30 13.32 1.30 26.47
C ASP A 30 13.13 2.05 25.14
N PHE A 31 12.06 1.75 24.40
CA PHE A 31 11.75 2.35 23.10
C PHE A 31 10.52 3.27 23.12
N ASP A 32 9.78 3.36 24.23
CA ASP A 32 8.58 4.20 24.31
C ASP A 32 8.91 5.68 24.05
N TRP A 33 10.10 6.15 24.48
CA TRP A 33 10.55 7.52 24.21
C TRP A 33 10.66 7.86 22.72
N LEU A 34 10.89 6.88 21.84
CA LEU A 34 10.96 7.15 20.39
C LEU A 34 9.60 7.59 19.83
N PHE A 35 8.50 7.11 20.42
CA PHE A 35 7.14 7.43 20.00
C PHE A 35 6.64 8.78 20.51
N GLU A 36 7.34 9.36 21.49
CA GLU A 36 7.05 10.70 22.02
C GLU A 36 7.62 11.82 21.13
N THR A 37 8.60 11.50 20.27
CA THR A 37 9.14 12.46 19.29
C THR A 37 8.28 12.51 18.03
N LEU A 38 7.72 13.69 17.72
CA LEU A 38 6.81 13.86 16.57
C LEU A 38 7.45 13.51 15.22
N GLU A 39 8.76 13.68 15.10
CA GLU A 39 9.53 13.41 13.87
C GLU A 39 9.59 11.91 13.55
N ASN A 40 9.80 11.07 14.57
CA ASN A 40 9.94 9.62 14.39
C ASN A 40 8.62 8.88 14.49
N LYS A 41 7.59 9.50 15.10
CA LYS A 41 6.30 8.86 15.36
C LYS A 41 5.62 8.33 14.10
N SER A 42 5.53 9.14 13.04
CA SER A 42 4.88 8.73 11.78
C SER A 42 5.56 7.51 11.15
N PHE A 43 6.90 7.50 11.17
CA PHE A 43 7.67 6.37 10.68
C PHE A 43 7.45 5.12 11.55
N LEU A 44 7.48 5.27 12.87
CA LEU A 44 7.33 4.14 13.79
C LEU A 44 5.91 3.56 13.79
N GLU A 45 4.89 4.40 13.63
CA GLU A 45 3.51 3.96 13.43
C GLU A 45 3.35 3.19 12.12
N TRP A 46 3.94 3.70 11.02
CA TRP A 46 4.00 2.96 9.75
C TRP A 46 4.77 1.65 9.89
N PHE A 47 5.93 1.66 10.54
CA PHE A 47 6.76 0.49 10.76
C PHE A 47 5.95 -0.58 11.49
N CYS A 48 5.26 -0.20 12.56
CA CYS A 48 4.48 -1.14 13.37
C CYS A 48 3.18 -1.63 12.70
N THR A 49 2.75 -1.03 11.58
CA THR A 49 1.52 -1.41 10.87
C THR A 49 1.79 -2.11 9.54
N ALA A 50 2.82 -1.69 8.81
CA ALA A 50 3.14 -2.17 7.48
C ALA A 50 4.13 -3.33 7.47
N LEU A 51 5.00 -3.47 8.49
CA LEU A 51 5.95 -4.58 8.55
C LEU A 51 5.32 -5.89 9.04
N ASN A 52 5.53 -6.93 8.23
CA ASN A 52 5.17 -8.30 8.53
C ASN A 52 6.29 -9.25 8.06
N GLU A 53 6.09 -10.54 8.30
CA GLU A 53 7.03 -11.62 7.95
C GLU A 53 7.27 -11.75 6.44
N HIS A 54 6.35 -11.31 5.57
CA HIS A 54 6.55 -11.31 4.12
C HIS A 54 7.47 -10.20 3.62
N ASN A 55 7.71 -9.18 4.44
CA ASN A 55 8.65 -8.11 4.10
C ASN A 55 10.11 -8.49 4.43
N VAL A 56 10.33 -9.71 4.95
CA VAL A 56 11.65 -10.22 5.30
C VAL A 56 12.06 -11.23 4.26
N LEU A 57 13.22 -11.00 3.64
CA LEU A 57 13.79 -11.92 2.68
C LEU A 57 14.25 -13.19 3.40
N SER A 58 13.81 -14.33 2.90
CA SER A 58 14.37 -15.63 3.29
C SER A 58 15.80 -15.79 2.73
N GLU A 59 16.57 -16.70 3.33
CA GLU A 59 17.92 -17.02 2.87
C GLU A 59 17.91 -17.56 1.44
N GLU A 60 16.89 -18.34 1.08
CA GLU A 60 16.70 -18.88 -0.26
C GLU A 60 16.43 -17.80 -1.30
N GLU A 61 15.58 -16.81 -0.96
CA GLU A 61 15.32 -15.65 -1.82
C GLU A 61 16.56 -14.77 -1.99
N LEU A 62 17.32 -14.57 -0.92
CA LEU A 62 18.57 -13.82 -0.95
C LEU A 62 19.61 -14.52 -1.84
N GLN A 63 19.74 -15.84 -1.74
CA GLN A 63 20.63 -16.62 -2.60
C GLN A 63 20.19 -16.57 -4.07
N SER A 64 18.89 -16.68 -4.32
CA SER A 64 18.31 -16.57 -5.67
C SER A 64 18.58 -15.19 -6.28
N PHE A 65 18.41 -14.12 -5.48
CA PHE A 65 18.73 -12.75 -5.90
C PHE A 65 20.23 -12.56 -6.16
N ASN A 66 21.10 -13.11 -5.31
CA ASN A 66 22.55 -13.06 -5.52
C ASN A 66 22.98 -13.83 -6.78
N ALA A 67 22.31 -14.96 -7.08
CA ALA A 67 22.53 -15.68 -8.33
C ALA A 67 22.09 -14.83 -9.54
N LEU A 68 20.95 -14.14 -9.46
CA LEU A 68 20.47 -13.22 -10.50
C LEU A 68 21.45 -12.05 -10.73
N GLN A 69 21.99 -11.46 -9.66
CA GLN A 69 23.03 -10.42 -9.76
C GLN A 69 24.28 -10.94 -10.47
N LYS A 70 24.74 -12.15 -10.13
CA LYS A 70 25.92 -12.77 -10.76
C LYS A 70 25.72 -13.07 -12.24
N LEU A 71 24.47 -13.26 -12.68
CA LEU A 71 24.16 -13.57 -14.08
C LEU A 71 24.27 -12.34 -15.02
N SER A 72 24.74 -11.18 -14.54
CA SER A 72 24.98 -9.96 -15.33
C SER A 72 23.77 -9.55 -16.20
N LYS A 73 22.56 -9.94 -15.77
CA LYS A 73 21.32 -9.46 -16.37
C LYS A 73 20.97 -8.14 -15.69
N PRO A 74 20.62 -7.08 -16.44
CA PRO A 74 20.21 -5.83 -15.84
C PRO A 74 18.98 -6.08 -14.97
N ILE A 75 19.11 -5.84 -13.67
CA ILE A 75 18.00 -5.87 -12.74
C ILE A 75 17.26 -4.55 -12.93
N LEU A 76 15.95 -4.62 -13.12
CA LEU A 76 15.09 -3.44 -13.20
C LEU A 76 14.96 -2.83 -11.80
N GLY A 77 15.94 -2.01 -11.42
CA GLY A 77 15.93 -1.22 -10.19
C GLY A 77 15.07 0.04 -10.31
N GLU A 78 15.05 0.85 -9.26
CA GLU A 78 14.21 2.06 -9.19
C GLU A 78 14.51 3.04 -10.34
N GLU A 79 15.79 3.30 -10.64
CA GLU A 79 16.18 4.25 -11.68
C GLU A 79 15.78 3.74 -13.07
N ALA A 80 16.12 2.48 -13.38
CA ALA A 80 15.76 1.84 -14.64
C ALA A 80 14.25 1.70 -14.82
N LEU A 81 13.52 1.40 -13.74
CA LEU A 81 12.06 1.39 -13.73
C LEU A 81 11.49 2.80 -13.95
N SER A 82 12.07 3.83 -13.34
CA SER A 82 11.64 5.22 -13.53
C SER A 82 11.85 5.68 -14.98
N GLU A 83 12.93 5.26 -15.62
CA GLU A 83 13.21 5.54 -17.02
C GLU A 83 12.25 4.78 -17.94
N VAL A 84 12.01 3.51 -17.67
CA VAL A 84 10.99 2.72 -18.37
C VAL A 84 9.61 3.35 -18.18
N LEU A 85 9.24 3.79 -16.98
CA LEU A 85 7.96 4.46 -16.69
C LEU A 85 7.82 5.84 -17.34
N LYS A 86 8.93 6.53 -17.62
CA LYS A 86 8.91 7.79 -18.40
C LYS A 86 8.71 7.52 -19.89
N ILE A 87 9.28 6.43 -20.40
CA ILE A 87 9.23 6.06 -21.82
C ILE A 87 7.93 5.33 -22.15
N SER A 88 7.48 4.45 -21.26
CA SER A 88 6.12 3.96 -21.25
C SER A 88 5.26 5.14 -20.85
N LYS A 89 4.73 5.86 -21.84
CA LYS A 89 3.49 6.61 -21.62
C LYS A 89 2.58 5.70 -20.80
N PRO A 90 1.83 6.20 -19.80
CA PRO A 90 0.72 5.42 -19.31
C PRO A 90 -0.04 5.00 -20.56
N LEU A 91 -0.05 3.70 -20.87
CA LEU A 91 -1.16 3.17 -21.64
C LEU A 91 -2.33 3.70 -20.85
N ASP A 92 -3.12 4.61 -21.43
CA ASP A 92 -4.17 5.34 -20.74
C ASP A 92 -5.10 4.34 -20.05
N LEU A 93 -4.74 3.93 -18.83
CA LEU A 93 -5.48 2.95 -18.04
C LEU A 93 -6.61 3.66 -17.29
N ASN A 94 -6.69 4.99 -17.36
CA ASN A 94 -7.95 5.72 -17.31
C ASN A 94 -7.74 7.22 -17.53
N THR A 95 -8.09 7.72 -18.71
CA THR A 95 -8.60 9.12 -18.83
C THR A 95 -9.64 9.33 -19.93
N ASN A 96 -10.07 8.28 -20.65
CA ASN A 96 -11.15 8.39 -21.63
C ASN A 96 -12.42 7.60 -21.25
N ASN A 97 -12.41 6.74 -20.22
CA ASN A 97 -13.63 6.00 -19.85
C ASN A 97 -14.48 6.70 -18.79
N CYS A 98 -13.94 7.64 -18.00
CA CYS A 98 -14.74 8.36 -17.00
C CYS A 98 -15.79 9.29 -17.65
N GLU A 99 -15.45 9.95 -18.76
CA GLU A 99 -16.39 10.86 -19.43
C GLU A 99 -17.49 10.09 -20.16
N GLU A 100 -17.15 8.99 -20.85
CA GLU A 100 -18.12 8.11 -21.51
C GLU A 100 -19.02 7.38 -20.50
N GLU A 101 -18.49 6.88 -19.39
CA GLU A 101 -19.31 6.28 -18.33
C GLU A 101 -20.23 7.33 -17.68
N GLU A 102 -19.78 8.57 -17.47
CA GLU A 102 -20.63 9.62 -16.89
C GLU A 102 -21.72 10.12 -17.86
N GLU A 103 -21.41 10.23 -19.16
CA GLU A 103 -22.40 10.57 -20.20
C GLU A 103 -23.44 9.47 -20.38
N THR A 104 -23.01 8.20 -20.41
CA THR A 104 -23.92 7.05 -20.51
C THR A 104 -24.79 6.90 -19.27
N LEU A 105 -24.25 7.16 -18.06
CA LEU A 105 -25.02 7.16 -16.82
C LEU A 105 -26.10 8.27 -16.83
N LYS A 106 -25.75 9.48 -17.29
CA LYS A 106 -26.70 10.60 -17.44
C LYS A 106 -27.80 10.29 -18.46
N MET A 107 -27.44 9.68 -19.58
CA MET A 107 -28.42 9.28 -20.61
C MET A 107 -29.41 8.25 -20.08
N LEU A 108 -28.91 7.24 -19.36
CA LEU A 108 -29.73 6.19 -18.77
C LEU A 108 -30.68 6.71 -17.68
N GLU A 109 -30.22 7.64 -16.83
CA GLU A 109 -31.07 8.30 -15.83
C GLU A 109 -32.19 9.12 -16.49
N ASN A 110 -31.88 9.85 -17.56
CA ASN A 110 -32.89 10.60 -18.32
C ASN A 110 -33.95 9.69 -18.93
N GLU A 111 -33.54 8.55 -19.50
CA GLU A 111 -34.46 7.56 -20.05
C GLU A 111 -35.34 6.93 -18.96
N PHE A 112 -34.76 6.58 -17.81
CA PHE A 112 -35.51 6.08 -16.66
C PHE A 112 -36.57 7.07 -16.18
N GLN A 113 -36.24 8.37 -16.06
CA GLN A 113 -37.20 9.39 -15.66
C GLN A 113 -38.31 9.59 -16.70
N ALA A 114 -38.00 9.52 -18.00
CA ALA A 114 -39.00 9.58 -19.06
C ALA A 114 -39.97 8.38 -18.99
N LEU A 115 -39.44 7.16 -18.85
CA LEU A 115 -40.23 5.94 -18.69
C LEU A 115 -41.10 5.97 -17.42
N LYS A 116 -40.57 6.50 -16.32
CA LYS A 116 -41.33 6.68 -15.07
C LYS A 116 -42.51 7.64 -15.25
N LYS A 117 -42.33 8.76 -15.96
CA LYS A 117 -43.42 9.69 -16.29
C LYS A 117 -44.47 9.03 -17.18
N ILE A 118 -44.05 8.31 -18.22
CA ILE A 118 -44.97 7.57 -19.10
C ILE A 118 -45.76 6.51 -18.31
N LYS A 119 -45.10 5.79 -17.40
CA LYS A 119 -45.77 4.82 -16.53
C LYS A 119 -46.81 5.47 -15.62
N GLN A 120 -46.53 6.65 -15.05
CA GLN A 120 -47.50 7.37 -14.23
C GLN A 120 -48.71 7.86 -15.04
N ILE A 121 -48.50 8.28 -16.29
CA ILE A 121 -49.59 8.68 -17.19
C ILE A 121 -50.43 7.48 -17.64
N LYS A 122 -49.82 6.31 -17.85
CA LYS A 122 -50.51 5.07 -18.25
C LYS A 122 -51.21 4.33 -17.11
N ILE A 123 -51.00 4.74 -15.86
CA ILE A 123 -51.64 4.17 -14.65
C ILE A 123 -52.83 5.03 -14.18
N HIS A 124 -53.18 6.09 -14.92
CA HIS A 124 -54.45 6.82 -14.82
C HIS A 124 -55.33 6.50 -16.03
#